data_AF-A0A4P5WZG2-F1
#
_entry.id   AF-A0A4P5WZG2-F1
#
_cell.length_a   1.000
_cell.length_b   1.000
_cell.length_c   1.000
_cell.angle_alpha   90.00
_cell.angle_beta   90.00
_cell.angle_gamma   90.00
#
_symmetry.space_group_name_H-M   'P 1'
#
loop_
_entity.id
_entity.type
_entity.pdbx_description
1 polymer ?
#
loop_
_entity_poly.entity_id
_entity_poly.type
_entity_poly.pdbx_seq_one_letter_code
_entity_poly.pdbx_strand_id
1 'polypeptide(L)'
;MDLKIHRPQAACSLTGRPFVAGAPIYSALVRGSSGLERVDVAADAWSGPPERTLAWWRSAFPAAPLGGAVLAPPEVLLDVFEELEGRAEDEPLRFLLALQLVRRRILRIVDDAPGATGADDLLLTCRKRDREYRVRAVPVEEAAAAGLEERLSALLWSGEAA
;
A
#
# COMPACT_ATOMS: atom_id res chain seq x y z
N MET A 1 12.01 -6.64 17.39
CA MET A 1 13.15 -6.84 16.47
C MET A 1 12.75 -6.24 15.14
N ASP A 2 13.39 -5.16 14.71
CA ASP A 2 13.04 -4.53 13.43
C ASP A 2 13.54 -5.39 12.28
N LEU A 3 12.61 -6.04 11.56
CA LEU A 3 12.94 -6.79 10.35
C LEU A 3 13.33 -5.81 9.25
N LYS A 4 14.59 -5.85 8.80
CA LYS A 4 15.08 -5.01 7.71
C LYS A 4 14.70 -5.63 6.37
N ILE A 5 13.88 -4.93 5.59
CA ILE A 5 13.49 -5.34 4.24
C ILE A 5 14.25 -4.48 3.22
N HIS A 6 14.83 -5.13 2.20
CA HIS A 6 15.53 -4.44 1.12
C HIS A 6 14.58 -3.64 0.21
N ARG A 7 15.11 -2.59 -0.42
CA ARG A 7 14.37 -1.80 -1.43
C ARG A 7 14.01 -2.68 -2.64
N PRO A 8 12.94 -2.34 -3.39
CA PRO A 8 12.64 -2.98 -4.68
C PRO A 8 13.85 -2.94 -5.63
N GLN A 9 14.08 -4.03 -6.35
CA GLN A 9 15.13 -4.16 -7.35
C GLN A 9 14.63 -3.64 -8.72
N ALA A 10 15.54 -3.11 -9.53
CA ALA A 10 15.25 -2.62 -10.88
C ALA A 10 15.43 -3.69 -11.98
N ALA A 11 15.83 -4.91 -11.60
CA ALA A 11 16.08 -6.02 -12.50
C ALA A 11 15.61 -7.34 -11.86
N CYS A 12 15.29 -8.30 -12.72
CA CYS A 12 14.86 -9.64 -12.31
C CYS A 12 16.00 -10.38 -11.59
N SER A 13 15.75 -10.82 -10.36
CA SER A 13 16.74 -11.54 -9.54
C SER A 13 17.17 -12.89 -10.15
N LEU A 14 16.39 -13.47 -11.07
CA LEU A 14 16.74 -14.74 -11.73
C LEU A 14 17.46 -14.55 -13.07
N THR A 15 17.07 -13.54 -13.86
CA THR A 15 17.58 -13.38 -15.23
C THR A 15 18.55 -12.21 -15.38
N GLY A 16 18.64 -11.32 -14.39
CA GLY A 16 19.42 -10.08 -14.45
C GLY A 16 18.84 -9.01 -15.40
N ARG A 17 17.77 -9.32 -16.14
CA ARG A 17 17.16 -8.39 -17.09
C ARG A 17 16.49 -7.22 -16.36
N PRO A 18 16.69 -5.96 -16.81
CA PRO A 18 15.96 -4.81 -16.28
C PRO A 18 14.45 -4.97 -16.43
N PHE A 19 13.68 -4.44 -15.48
CA PHE A 19 12.23 -4.39 -15.59
C PHE A 19 11.78 -3.28 -16.55
N VAL A 20 10.67 -3.54 -17.25
CA VAL A 20 9.98 -2.57 -18.09
C VAL A 20 8.82 -1.97 -17.31
N ALA A 21 8.61 -0.67 -17.41
CA ALA A 21 7.46 0.01 -16.80
C ALA A 21 6.13 -0.66 -17.19
N GLY A 22 5.26 -0.87 -16.20
CA GLY A 22 3.98 -1.56 -16.37
C GLY A 22 4.08 -3.09 -16.45
N ALA A 23 5.28 -3.67 -16.60
CA ALA A 23 5.42 -5.11 -16.68
C ALA A 23 5.05 -5.79 -15.35
N PRO A 24 4.34 -6.92 -15.38
CA PRO A 24 4.04 -7.68 -14.18
C PRO A 24 5.32 -8.29 -13.59
N ILE A 25 5.47 -8.13 -12.28
CA ILE A 25 6.55 -8.70 -11.47
C ILE A 25 5.97 -9.44 -10.27
N TYR A 26 6.69 -10.44 -9.81
CA TYR A 26 6.44 -11.13 -8.55
C TYR A 26 7.55 -10.77 -7.58
N SER A 27 7.17 -10.35 -6.38
CA SER A 27 8.09 -10.06 -5.29
C SER A 27 7.90 -11.09 -4.19
N ALA A 28 8.98 -11.56 -3.58
CA ALA A 28 8.92 -12.44 -2.42
C ALA A 28 9.90 -12.02 -1.33
N LEU A 29 9.48 -12.24 -0.08
CA LEU A 29 10.31 -12.12 1.12
C LEU A 29 10.75 -13.52 1.53
N VAL A 30 12.04 -13.81 1.36
CA VAL A 30 12.62 -15.14 1.56
C VAL A 30 13.54 -15.11 2.78
N ARG A 31 13.40 -16.09 3.67
CA ARG A 31 14.30 -16.19 4.83
C ARG A 31 15.66 -16.72 4.37
N GLY A 32 16.67 -15.86 4.36
CA GLY A 32 18.06 -16.18 4.04
C GLY A 32 18.86 -16.70 5.24
N SER A 33 20.18 -16.68 5.12
CA SER A 33 21.12 -17.01 6.21
C SER A 33 21.37 -15.84 7.16
N SER A 34 21.33 -14.60 6.64
CA SER A 34 21.61 -13.37 7.40
C SER A 34 20.36 -12.52 7.71
N GLY A 35 19.17 -12.98 7.35
CA GLY A 35 17.93 -12.25 7.62
C GLY A 35 16.86 -12.47 6.56
N LEU A 36 16.04 -11.44 6.34
CA LEU A 36 14.97 -11.43 5.36
C LEU A 36 15.44 -10.76 4.07
N GLU A 37 15.37 -11.49 2.97
CA GLU A 37 15.78 -11.02 1.65
C GLU A 37 14.57 -10.79 0.77
N ARG A 38 14.59 -9.69 -0.01
CA ARG A 38 13.57 -9.42 -1.02
C ARG A 38 14.11 -9.84 -2.39
N VAL A 39 13.37 -10.70 -3.08
CA VAL A 39 13.60 -11.05 -4.49
C VAL A 39 12.48 -10.50 -5.35
N ASP A 40 12.82 -9.94 -6.51
CA ASP A 40 11.87 -9.43 -7.49
C ASP A 40 12.11 -10.16 -8.82
N VAL A 41 11.09 -10.81 -9.36
CA VAL A 41 11.19 -11.73 -10.51
C VAL A 41 10.19 -11.31 -11.59
N ALA A 42 10.64 -11.29 -12.84
CA ALA A 42 9.77 -11.01 -13.99
C ALA A 42 8.71 -12.11 -14.13
N ALA A 43 7.49 -11.76 -14.55
CA ALA A 43 6.40 -12.73 -14.62
C ALA A 43 6.70 -13.94 -15.53
N ASP A 44 7.48 -13.76 -16.60
CA ASP A 44 7.90 -14.84 -17.51
C ASP A 44 8.97 -15.77 -16.92
N ALA A 45 9.67 -15.34 -15.88
CA ALA A 45 10.68 -16.11 -15.17
C ALA A 45 10.17 -16.66 -13.82
N TRP A 46 8.95 -16.33 -13.40
CA TRP A 46 8.40 -16.76 -12.13
C TRP A 46 7.85 -18.18 -12.20
N SER A 47 8.44 -19.09 -11.42
CA SER A 47 7.99 -20.48 -11.29
C SER A 47 7.23 -20.77 -9.99
N GLY A 48 6.94 -19.73 -9.20
CA GLY A 48 6.34 -19.85 -7.88
C GLY A 48 7.24 -19.29 -6.77
N PRO A 49 6.70 -19.19 -5.53
CA PRO A 49 7.46 -18.70 -4.39
C PRO A 49 8.65 -19.64 -4.10
N PRO A 50 9.88 -19.12 -3.96
CA PRO A 50 11.04 -19.91 -3.57
C PRO A 50 10.84 -20.62 -2.22
N GLU A 51 11.66 -21.62 -1.93
CA GLU A 51 11.70 -22.22 -0.59
C GLU A 51 11.96 -21.16 0.48
N ARG A 52 11.38 -21.35 1.68
CA ARG A 52 11.50 -20.42 2.82
C ARG A 52 10.92 -19.01 2.57
N THR A 53 10.03 -18.88 1.58
CA THR A 53 9.21 -17.67 1.40
C THR A 53 8.28 -17.47 2.59
N LEU A 54 8.32 -16.27 3.19
CA LEU A 54 7.39 -15.84 4.22
C LEU A 54 6.13 -15.20 3.62
N ALA A 55 6.29 -14.42 2.56
CA ALA A 55 5.21 -13.76 1.85
C ALA A 55 5.65 -13.46 0.41
N TRP A 56 4.69 -13.40 -0.51
CA TRP A 56 4.91 -12.99 -1.88
C TRP A 56 3.68 -12.24 -2.41
N TRP A 57 3.89 -11.38 -3.40
CA TRP A 57 2.82 -10.61 -4.05
C TRP A 57 3.16 -10.35 -5.52
N ARG A 58 2.11 -10.10 -6.30
CA ARG A 58 2.21 -9.65 -7.70
C ARG A 58 2.01 -8.13 -7.74
N SER A 59 2.80 -7.43 -8.54
CA SER A 59 2.65 -6.00 -8.80
C SER A 59 3.03 -5.65 -10.23
N ALA A 60 2.80 -4.42 -10.66
CA ALA A 60 3.39 -3.87 -11.88
C ALA A 60 4.65 -3.07 -11.54
N PHE A 61 5.70 -3.18 -12.34
CA PHE A 61 6.89 -2.34 -12.17
C PHE A 61 6.52 -0.88 -12.46
N PRO A 62 6.81 0.06 -11.54
CA PRO A 62 6.34 1.44 -11.68
C PRO A 62 6.96 2.11 -12.91
N ALA A 63 6.16 2.91 -13.60
CA ALA A 63 6.70 3.89 -14.53
C ALA A 63 7.52 4.94 -13.77
N ALA A 64 8.50 5.55 -14.44
CA ALA A 64 9.12 6.75 -13.91
C ALA A 64 8.00 7.79 -13.65
N PRO A 65 8.05 8.54 -12.54
CA PRO A 65 7.07 9.58 -12.27
C PRO A 65 7.02 10.53 -13.47
N LEU A 66 5.84 10.69 -14.08
CA LEU A 66 5.61 11.81 -14.98
C LEU A 66 5.73 13.06 -14.11
N GLY A 67 6.71 13.92 -14.42
CA GLY A 67 6.88 15.17 -13.66
C GLY A 67 5.57 15.97 -13.64
N GLY A 68 5.30 16.66 -12.54
CA GLY A 68 4.20 17.65 -12.45
C GLY A 68 3.06 17.35 -11.48
N ALA A 69 2.90 16.12 -10.99
CA ALA A 69 1.86 15.82 -9.99
C ALA A 69 2.36 16.11 -8.57
N VAL A 70 1.74 17.07 -7.89
CA VAL A 70 2.01 17.36 -6.47
C VAL A 70 1.05 16.54 -5.61
N LEU A 71 1.60 15.80 -4.63
CA LEU A 71 0.79 15.10 -3.66
C LEU A 71 0.03 16.09 -2.78
N ALA A 72 -1.24 15.80 -2.52
CA ALA A 72 -2.06 16.54 -1.59
C ALA A 72 -1.38 16.63 -0.20
N PRO A 73 -1.42 17.81 0.44
CA PRO A 73 -0.89 17.99 1.78
C PRO A 73 -1.50 16.98 2.76
N PRO A 74 -0.72 16.47 3.73
CA PRO A 74 -1.23 15.54 4.74
C PRO A 74 -2.50 15.99 5.47
N GLU A 75 -2.65 17.30 5.71
CA GLU A 75 -3.85 17.84 6.39
C GLU A 75 -5.10 17.71 5.55
N VAL A 76 -5.02 18.09 4.27
CA VAL A 76 -6.16 17.99 3.35
C VAL A 76 -6.64 16.54 3.25
N LEU A 77 -5.71 15.59 3.17
CA LEU A 77 -6.08 14.18 3.16
C LEU A 77 -6.66 13.68 4.49
N LEU A 78 -6.22 14.22 5.63
CA LEU A 78 -6.79 13.89 6.93
C LEU A 78 -8.20 14.45 7.07
N ASP A 79 -8.44 15.69 6.64
CA ASP A 79 -9.76 16.32 6.67
C ASP A 79 -10.75 15.52 5.80
N VAL A 80 -10.35 15.17 4.56
CA VAL A 80 -11.17 14.28 3.70
C VAL A 80 -11.40 12.92 4.35
N PHE A 81 -10.36 12.31 4.91
CA PHE A 81 -10.49 11.00 5.57
C PHE A 81 -11.50 11.02 6.74
N GLU A 82 -11.56 12.12 7.49
CA GLU A 82 -12.54 12.33 8.56
C GLU A 82 -13.94 12.63 8.00
N GLU A 83 -14.05 13.38 6.91
CA GLU A 83 -15.35 13.67 6.26
C GLU A 83 -16.05 12.44 5.71
N LEU A 84 -15.31 11.42 5.27
CA LEU A 84 -15.85 10.14 4.77
C LEU A 84 -16.39 9.24 5.90
N GLU A 85 -16.24 9.62 7.17
CA GLU A 85 -16.74 8.86 8.31
C GLU A 85 -18.29 8.72 8.28
N GLY A 86 -18.78 7.49 8.45
CA GLY A 86 -20.22 7.20 8.51
C GLY A 86 -20.94 7.12 7.16
N ARG A 87 -20.23 7.27 6.04
CA ARG A 87 -20.78 7.14 4.67
C ARG A 87 -20.50 5.74 4.13
N ALA A 88 -21.53 4.88 4.11
CA ALA A 88 -21.40 3.47 3.74
C ALA A 88 -20.84 3.29 2.31
N GLU A 89 -21.27 4.15 1.38
CA GLU A 89 -20.82 4.17 -0.02
C GLU A 89 -19.35 4.56 -0.20
N ASP A 90 -18.76 5.20 0.81
CA ASP A 90 -17.39 5.68 0.81
C ASP A 90 -16.45 4.82 1.65
N GLU A 91 -16.94 3.75 2.30
CA GLU A 91 -16.12 2.84 3.11
C GLU A 91 -14.89 2.32 2.33
N PRO A 92 -15.01 1.86 1.06
CA PRO A 92 -13.84 1.43 0.30
C PRO A 92 -12.83 2.55 0.04
N LEU A 93 -13.32 3.76 -0.23
CA LEU A 93 -12.46 4.92 -0.48
C LEU A 93 -11.74 5.34 0.82
N ARG A 94 -12.47 5.37 1.94
CA ARG A 94 -11.94 5.69 3.26
C ARG A 94 -10.86 4.69 3.68
N PHE A 95 -11.09 3.40 3.42
CA PHE A 95 -10.10 2.35 3.67
C PHE A 95 -8.83 2.55 2.85
N LEU A 96 -8.94 2.75 1.54
CA LEU A 96 -7.77 2.97 0.68
C LEU A 96 -7.00 4.26 1.04
N LEU A 97 -7.72 5.34 1.36
CA LEU A 97 -7.10 6.58 1.83
C LEU A 97 -6.36 6.36 3.16
N ALA A 98 -6.94 5.59 4.08
CA ALA A 98 -6.30 5.22 5.34
C ALA A 98 -4.99 4.47 5.12
N LEU A 99 -4.99 3.45 4.26
CA LEU A 99 -3.78 2.71 3.89
C LEU A 99 -2.71 3.64 3.28
N GLN A 100 -3.14 4.63 2.50
CA GLN A 100 -2.20 5.57 1.90
C GLN A 100 -1.60 6.54 2.93
N LEU A 101 -2.39 6.99 3.91
CA LEU A 101 -1.90 7.76 5.04
C LEU A 101 -0.95 6.93 5.93
N VAL A 102 -1.18 5.63 6.08
CA VAL A 102 -0.25 4.70 6.74
C VAL A 102 1.07 4.58 5.96
N ARG A 103 1.01 4.41 4.63
CA ARG A 103 2.20 4.34 3.77
C ARG A 103 3.05 5.62 3.87
N ARG A 104 2.40 6.77 4.04
CA ARG A 104 3.05 8.07 4.26
C ARG A 104 3.50 8.30 5.72
N ARG A 105 3.28 7.34 6.62
CA ARG A 105 3.56 7.40 8.07
C ARG A 105 2.82 8.51 8.82
N ILE A 106 1.69 8.96 8.28
CA ILE A 106 0.80 9.95 8.92
C ILE A 106 -0.07 9.23 9.97
N LEU A 107 -0.68 8.12 9.56
CA LEU A 107 -1.37 7.17 10.45
C LEU A 107 -0.45 6.00 10.78
N ARG A 108 -0.69 5.33 11.90
CA ARG A 108 -0.04 4.06 12.25
C ARG A 108 -1.07 3.02 12.65
N ILE A 109 -0.86 1.78 12.21
CA ILE A 109 -1.65 0.64 12.64
C ILE A 109 -1.32 0.32 14.09
N VAL A 110 -2.34 0.03 14.88
CA VAL A 110 -2.22 -0.44 16.27
C VAL A 110 -2.37 -1.96 16.28
N ASP A 111 -1.29 -2.67 16.57
CA ASP A 111 -1.21 -4.14 16.43
C ASP A 111 -2.02 -4.92 17.50
N ASP A 112 -2.30 -4.31 18.66
CA ASP A 112 -2.95 -4.95 19.80
C ASP A 112 -4.18 -4.16 20.28
N ALA A 113 -5.30 -4.25 19.57
CA ALA A 113 -6.58 -3.74 20.07
C ALA A 113 -7.30 -4.82 20.89
N PRO A 114 -7.28 -4.80 22.25
CA PRO A 114 -8.18 -5.64 23.03
C PRO A 114 -9.63 -5.29 22.69
N GLY A 115 -10.37 -6.25 22.14
CA GLY A 115 -11.74 -6.04 21.66
C GLY A 115 -11.88 -5.88 20.14
N ALA A 116 -10.84 -6.18 19.34
CA ALA A 116 -10.98 -6.45 17.91
C ALA A 116 -11.98 -7.59 17.69
N THR A 117 -13.25 -7.23 17.58
CA THR A 117 -14.34 -8.18 17.39
C THR A 117 -14.51 -8.34 15.89
N GLY A 118 -13.59 -9.08 15.28
CA GLY A 118 -13.56 -9.37 13.85
C GLY A 118 -12.23 -9.02 13.19
N ALA A 119 -11.84 -9.80 12.19
CA ALA A 119 -10.71 -9.54 11.30
C ALA A 119 -10.95 -8.35 10.34
N ASP A 120 -12.03 -7.60 10.58
CA ASP A 120 -12.70 -6.73 9.61
C ASP A 120 -12.48 -5.24 9.88
N ASP A 121 -11.77 -4.86 10.94
CA ASP A 121 -11.51 -3.45 11.29
C ASP A 121 -10.02 -3.17 11.54
N LEU A 122 -9.53 -2.06 10.99
CA LEU A 122 -8.20 -1.51 11.17
C LEU A 122 -8.23 -0.39 12.22
N LEU A 123 -7.52 -0.56 13.33
CA LEU A 123 -7.31 0.49 14.32
C LEU A 123 -6.08 1.32 13.96
N LEU A 124 -6.27 2.63 13.84
CA LEU A 124 -5.25 3.58 13.41
C LEU A 124 -5.08 4.69 14.43
N THR A 125 -3.84 5.08 14.72
CA THR A 125 -3.53 6.26 15.53
C THR A 125 -2.95 7.38 14.68
N CYS A 126 -3.37 8.61 14.95
CA CYS A 126 -2.84 9.83 14.37
C CYS A 126 -2.23 10.71 15.45
N ARG A 127 -0.90 10.73 15.53
CA ARG A 127 -0.18 11.60 16.48
C ARG A 127 -0.41 13.08 16.24
N LYS A 128 -0.75 13.45 15.00
CA LYS A 128 -0.97 14.85 14.61
C LYS A 128 -2.31 15.40 15.10
N ARG A 129 -3.33 14.54 15.14
CA ARG A 129 -4.69 14.86 15.59
C ARG A 129 -4.97 14.38 17.01
N ASP A 130 -4.01 13.68 17.63
CA ASP A 130 -4.14 13.03 18.94
C ASP A 130 -5.43 12.19 19.04
N ARG A 131 -5.69 11.40 17.99
CA ARG A 131 -6.94 10.67 17.80
C ARG A 131 -6.69 9.26 17.28
N GLU A 132 -7.59 8.35 17.65
CA GLU A 132 -7.71 7.01 17.06
C GLU A 132 -8.88 6.92 16.09
N TYR A 133 -8.71 6.13 15.05
CA TYR A 133 -9.72 5.85 14.04
C TYR A 133 -9.92 4.35 13.89
N ARG A 134 -11.17 3.92 13.81
CA ARG A 134 -11.54 2.57 13.42
C ARG A 134 -12.04 2.62 11.98
N VAL A 135 -11.37 1.89 11.10
CA VAL A 135 -11.68 1.86 9.67
C VAL A 135 -11.96 0.42 9.27
N ARG A 136 -13.13 0.15 8.71
CA ARG A 136 -13.44 -1.17 8.19
C ARG A 136 -12.45 -1.57 7.11
N ALA A 137 -11.86 -2.75 7.25
CA ALA A 137 -11.12 -3.43 6.20
C ALA A 137 -12.11 -3.94 5.16
N VAL A 138 -11.94 -3.49 3.92
CA VAL A 138 -12.78 -3.91 2.81
C VAL A 138 -12.08 -5.03 2.01
N PRO A 139 -12.83 -6.03 1.50
CA PRO A 139 -12.26 -7.07 0.68
C PRO A 139 -11.77 -6.52 -0.67
N VAL A 140 -10.91 -7.27 -1.36
CA VAL A 140 -10.23 -6.80 -2.58
C VAL A 140 -11.22 -6.47 -3.69
N GLU A 141 -12.35 -7.18 -3.76
CA GLU A 141 -13.40 -6.97 -4.76
C GLU A 141 -14.04 -5.59 -4.61
N GLU A 142 -14.29 -5.16 -3.38
CA GLU A 142 -14.82 -3.82 -3.07
C GLU A 142 -13.76 -2.74 -3.25
N ALA A 143 -12.51 -3.03 -2.84
CA ALA A 143 -11.37 -2.14 -3.05
C ALA A 143 -10.98 -1.97 -4.53
N ALA A 144 -11.42 -2.87 -5.40
CA ALA A 144 -11.20 -2.84 -6.85
C ALA A 144 -12.45 -2.42 -7.64
N ALA A 145 -13.46 -1.87 -6.96
CA ALA A 145 -14.66 -1.37 -7.61
C ALA A 145 -14.33 -0.31 -8.67
N ALA A 146 -15.05 -0.35 -9.80
CA ALA A 146 -14.86 0.60 -10.90
C ALA A 146 -15.03 2.05 -10.42
N GLY A 147 -14.16 2.95 -10.87
CA GLY A 147 -14.18 4.37 -10.47
C GLY A 147 -13.45 4.67 -9.17
N LEU A 148 -13.13 3.66 -8.34
CA LEU A 148 -12.54 3.90 -7.02
C LEU A 148 -11.07 4.36 -7.11
N GLU A 149 -10.32 3.81 -8.06
CA GLU A 149 -8.94 4.22 -8.34
C GLU A 149 -8.90 5.67 -8.82
N GLU A 150 -9.78 6.07 -9.74
CA GLU A 150 -9.87 7.45 -10.21
C GLU A 150 -10.23 8.41 -9.08
N ARG A 151 -11.20 8.04 -8.23
CA ARG A 151 -11.58 8.84 -7.05
C ARG A 151 -10.42 9.00 -6.07
N LEU A 152 -9.70 7.93 -5.76
CA LEU A 152 -8.52 7.99 -4.90
C LEU A 152 -7.42 8.87 -5.51
N SER A 153 -7.16 8.69 -6.80
CA SER A 153 -6.16 9.48 -7.54
C SER A 153 -6.48 10.98 -7.49
N ALA A 154 -7.74 11.36 -7.70
CA ALA A 154 -8.20 12.74 -7.61
C ALA A 154 -7.97 13.37 -6.22
N LEU A 155 -8.09 12.58 -5.15
CA LEU A 155 -7.77 13.05 -3.79
C LEU A 155 -6.26 13.17 -3.55
N LEU A 156 -5.47 12.23 -4.05
CA LEU A 156 -4.04 12.18 -3.80
C LEU A 156 -3.24 13.23 -4.56
N TRP A 157 -3.70 13.61 -5.75
CA TRP A 157 -2.98 14.51 -6.65
C TRP A 157 -3.76 15.81 -6.81
N SER A 158 -3.75 16.63 -5.77
CA SER A 158 -4.30 17.99 -5.84
C SER A 158 -3.22 18.97 -6.31
N GLY A 159 -3.37 19.48 -7.54
CA GLY A 159 -2.60 20.63 -8.02
C GLY A 159 -2.36 20.59 -9.51
N GLU A 160 -2.98 21.53 -10.25
CA GLU A 160 -2.36 22.04 -11.47
C GLU A 160 -0.92 22.47 -11.11
N ALA A 161 0.04 22.06 -11.93
CA ALA A 161 1.37 22.61 -11.89
C ALA A 161 1.26 24.12 -12.15
N ALA A 162 1.26 24.91 -11.08
CA ALA A 162 1.38 26.35 -11.15
C ALA A 162 2.79 26.75 -11.64
#